data_AF-A0A950ITX3-F1
#
_entry.id   AF-A0A950ITX3-F1
#
_cell.length_a   1.000
_cell.length_b   1.000
_cell.length_c   1.000
_cell.angle_alpha   90.00
_cell.angle_beta   90.00
_cell.angle_gamma   90.00
#
_symmetry.space_group_name_H-M   'P 1'
#
loop_
_entity.id
_entity.type
_entity.pdbx_description
1 polymer ?
#
loop_
_entity_poly.entity_id
_entity_poly.type
_entity_poly.pdbx_seq_one_letter_code
_entity_poly.pdbx_strand_id
1 'polypeptide(L)'
;MSSSILDWALILGPANAVAHGLQSTYVRFSVLALSSIFFLVDPFAAIPSFIAITSGADAKRRRGMAVKASFTCFIVLTSFAVAGRLIFRMFGITLPAFEIAGGLILLLIGIDMLEARRSPTQEASEETQEGASKEDAGIVPLGIPMLAGPGAISSVMVLVGSSPTAWQML
;
A
#
# COMPACT_ATOMS: atom_id res chain seq x y z
N MET A 1 25.64 -51.16 -12.62
CA MET A 1 24.44 -50.92 -13.44
C MET A 1 23.27 -50.61 -12.52
N SER A 2 22.54 -49.53 -12.80
CA SER A 2 21.30 -49.07 -12.16
C SER A 2 21.40 -48.15 -10.93
N SER A 3 21.81 -46.89 -11.15
CA SER A 3 21.32 -45.78 -10.31
C SER A 3 21.17 -44.44 -11.06
N SER A 4 21.29 -44.41 -12.39
CA SER A 4 21.33 -43.16 -13.18
C SER A 4 20.01 -42.76 -13.85
N ILE A 5 18.88 -43.36 -13.48
CA ILE A 5 17.57 -43.09 -14.13
C ILE A 5 16.57 -42.41 -13.17
N LEU A 6 16.79 -42.49 -11.86
CA LEU A 6 15.93 -41.86 -10.84
C LEU A 6 16.32 -40.38 -10.55
N ASP A 7 17.57 -39.99 -10.78
CA ASP A 7 18.05 -38.62 -10.49
C ASP A 7 17.53 -37.56 -11.47
N TRP A 8 17.21 -37.95 -12.72
CA TRP A 8 16.75 -37.00 -13.74
C TRP A 8 15.28 -36.56 -13.56
N ALA A 9 14.47 -37.37 -12.86
CA ALA A 9 13.08 -37.04 -12.55
C ALA A 9 12.96 -35.93 -11.49
N LEU A 10 14.01 -35.71 -10.69
CA LEU A 10 14.09 -34.62 -9.70
C LEU A 10 14.52 -33.27 -10.32
N ILE A 11 15.06 -33.28 -11.54
CA ILE A 11 15.61 -32.08 -12.21
C ILE A 11 14.61 -31.45 -13.20
N LEU A 12 13.60 -32.19 -13.69
CA LEU A 12 12.68 -31.74 -14.74
C LEU A 12 11.22 -31.59 -14.29
N GLY A 13 10.99 -30.99 -13.13
CA GLY A 13 9.65 -30.55 -12.71
C GLY A 13 9.49 -29.02 -12.85
N PRO A 14 8.38 -28.48 -13.40
CA PRO A 14 8.09 -27.04 -13.33
C PRO A 14 8.07 -26.52 -11.87
N ALA A 15 7.82 -27.41 -10.90
CA ALA A 15 7.94 -27.14 -9.48
C ALA A 15 9.35 -26.72 -9.05
N ASN A 16 10.42 -27.28 -9.64
CA ASN A 16 11.80 -26.97 -9.25
C ASN A 16 12.27 -25.63 -9.84
N ALA A 17 11.83 -25.31 -11.07
CA ALA A 17 12.05 -23.99 -11.67
C ALA A 17 11.30 -22.86 -10.93
N VAL A 18 10.06 -23.12 -10.48
CA VAL A 18 9.30 -22.18 -9.63
C VAL A 18 9.95 -22.05 -8.25
N ALA A 19 10.44 -23.15 -7.65
CA ALA A 19 11.17 -23.11 -6.40
C ALA A 19 12.44 -22.26 -6.51
N HIS A 20 13.25 -22.44 -7.57
CA HIS A 20 14.42 -21.60 -7.82
C HIS A 20 14.08 -20.15 -8.14
N GLY A 21 12.98 -19.89 -8.86
CA GLY A 21 12.45 -18.54 -9.09
C GLY A 21 12.04 -17.83 -7.80
N LEU A 22 11.41 -18.55 -6.87
CA LEU A 22 11.07 -18.07 -5.53
C LEU A 22 12.27 -17.88 -4.61
N GLN A 23 13.44 -18.49 -4.89
CA GLN A 23 14.68 -18.21 -4.17
C GLN A 23 15.34 -16.90 -4.62
N SER A 24 14.93 -16.32 -5.77
CA SER A 24 15.44 -15.03 -6.22
C SER A 24 15.03 -13.92 -5.24
N THR A 25 16.00 -13.19 -4.70
CA THR A 25 15.78 -12.07 -3.76
C THR A 25 14.76 -11.07 -4.29
N TYR A 26 14.77 -10.81 -5.60
CA TYR A 26 13.82 -9.90 -6.26
C TYR A 26 12.39 -10.43 -6.25
N VAL A 27 12.21 -11.73 -6.48
CA VAL A 27 10.89 -12.37 -6.45
C VAL A 27 10.35 -12.39 -5.02
N ARG A 28 11.18 -12.75 -4.03
CA ARG A 28 10.81 -12.71 -2.61
C ARG A 28 10.41 -11.31 -2.18
N PHE A 29 11.22 -10.31 -2.49
CA PHE A 29 10.93 -8.92 -2.18
C PHE A 29 9.65 -8.45 -2.86
N SER A 30 9.46 -8.75 -4.16
CA SER A 30 8.27 -8.33 -4.90
C SER A 30 7.00 -8.96 -4.34
N VAL A 31 7.02 -10.25 -4.03
CA VAL A 31 5.87 -10.96 -3.43
C VAL A 31 5.54 -10.39 -2.06
N LEU A 32 6.54 -10.19 -1.20
CA LEU A 32 6.35 -9.58 0.12
C LEU A 32 5.81 -8.15 -0.01
N ALA A 33 6.44 -7.33 -0.84
CA ALA A 33 6.07 -5.94 -1.03
C ALA A 33 4.64 -5.78 -1.55
N LEU A 34 4.30 -6.51 -2.62
CA LEU A 34 2.97 -6.48 -3.21
C LEU A 34 1.91 -6.98 -2.22
N SER A 35 2.19 -8.09 -1.52
CA SER A 35 1.25 -8.63 -0.53
C SER A 35 1.04 -7.66 0.62
N SER A 36 2.13 -7.12 1.19
CA SER A 36 2.06 -6.14 2.27
C SER A 36 1.28 -4.90 1.86
N ILE A 37 1.65 -4.25 0.75
CA ILE A 37 0.96 -3.04 0.28
C ILE A 37 -0.51 -3.32 -0.01
N PHE A 38 -0.84 -4.48 -0.60
CA PHE A 38 -2.24 -4.86 -0.86
C PHE A 38 -3.07 -4.94 0.42
N PHE A 39 -2.55 -5.60 1.47
CA PHE A 39 -3.25 -5.68 2.76
C PHE A 39 -3.31 -4.33 3.48
N LEU A 40 -2.28 -3.49 3.33
CA LEU A 40 -2.18 -2.20 4.03
C LEU A 40 -3.04 -1.10 3.41
N VAL A 41 -3.17 -1.09 2.08
CA VAL A 41 -4.09 -0.18 1.37
C VAL A 41 -5.55 -0.52 1.67
N ASP A 42 -5.82 -1.78 2.05
CA ASP A 42 -7.13 -2.31 2.41
C ASP A 42 -8.27 -1.82 1.48
N PRO A 43 -8.27 -2.26 0.21
CA PRO A 43 -9.29 -1.84 -0.74
C PRO A 43 -10.71 -2.23 -0.29
N PHE A 44 -10.86 -3.22 0.59
CA PHE A 44 -12.16 -3.66 1.11
C PHE A 44 -12.72 -2.69 2.15
N ALA A 45 -11.88 -2.20 3.07
CA ALA A 45 -12.27 -1.15 4.00
C ALA A 45 -12.67 0.16 3.30
N ALA A 46 -12.13 0.42 2.10
CA ALA A 46 -12.49 1.59 1.31
C ALA A 46 -13.86 1.48 0.59
N ILE A 47 -14.44 0.28 0.44
CA ILE A 47 -15.69 0.06 -0.33
C ILE A 47 -16.88 0.86 0.22
N PRO A 48 -17.21 0.82 1.53
CA PRO A 48 -18.38 1.53 2.05
C PRO A 48 -18.30 3.05 1.82
N SER A 49 -17.13 3.64 2.06
CA SER A 49 -16.88 5.05 1.82
C SER A 49 -16.91 5.39 0.32
N PHE A 50 -16.36 4.53 -0.54
CA PHE A 50 -16.45 4.70 -1.98
C PHE A 50 -17.90 4.70 -2.48
N ILE A 51 -18.74 3.80 -1.98
CA ILE A 51 -20.17 3.76 -2.32
C ILE A 51 -20.88 5.04 -1.84
N ALA A 52 -20.60 5.50 -0.62
CA ALA A 52 -21.19 6.73 -0.08
C ALA A 52 -20.81 7.97 -0.92
N ILE A 53 -19.52 8.14 -1.22
CA ILE A 53 -18.98 9.28 -1.98
C ILE A 53 -19.43 9.25 -3.45
N THR A 54 -19.59 8.06 -4.03
CA THR A 54 -20.03 7.90 -5.44
C THR A 54 -21.54 7.76 -5.59
N SER A 55 -22.31 7.98 -4.52
CA SER A 55 -23.76 7.95 -4.57
C SER A 55 -24.29 9.00 -5.57
N GLY A 56 -25.21 8.59 -6.44
CA GLY A 56 -25.76 9.45 -7.50
C GLY A 56 -24.82 9.73 -8.69
N ALA A 57 -23.64 9.11 -8.77
CA ALA A 57 -22.77 9.21 -9.94
C ALA A 57 -23.05 8.11 -10.98
N ASP A 58 -23.07 8.49 -12.27
CA ASP A 58 -23.15 7.52 -13.36
C ASP A 58 -21.93 6.59 -13.42
N ALA A 59 -22.11 5.40 -14.01
CA ALA A 59 -21.08 4.37 -14.08
C ALA A 59 -19.74 4.86 -14.66
N LYS A 60 -19.79 5.74 -15.68
CA LYS A 60 -18.59 6.33 -16.28
C LYS A 60 -17.83 7.24 -15.29
N ARG A 61 -18.55 8.07 -14.54
CA ARG A 61 -17.98 9.00 -13.55
C ARG A 61 -17.41 8.23 -12.36
N ARG A 62 -18.15 7.23 -11.87
CA ARG A 62 -17.70 6.31 -10.81
C ARG A 62 -16.40 5.59 -11.17
N ARG A 63 -16.28 5.10 -12.40
CA ARG A 63 -15.02 4.49 -12.90
C ARG A 63 -13.89 5.50 -12.98
N GLY A 64 -14.16 6.72 -13.45
CA GLY A 64 -13.18 7.80 -13.49
C GLY A 64 -12.62 8.13 -12.10
N MET A 65 -13.49 8.21 -11.09
CA MET A 65 -13.08 8.44 -9.70
C MET A 65 -12.23 7.30 -9.14
N ALA A 66 -12.59 6.04 -9.40
CA ALA A 66 -11.80 4.89 -8.98
C ALA A 66 -10.40 4.90 -9.59
N VAL A 67 -10.29 5.16 -10.90
CA VAL A 67 -8.98 5.25 -11.58
C VAL A 67 -8.15 6.40 -11.02
N LYS A 68 -8.75 7.57 -10.81
CA LYS A 68 -8.07 8.75 -10.23
C LYS A 68 -7.59 8.45 -8.81
N ALA A 69 -8.38 7.75 -8.00
CA ALA A 69 -8.00 7.31 -6.65
C ALA A 69 -6.86 6.31 -6.64
N SER A 70 -6.92 5.27 -7.46
CA SER A 70 -5.83 4.29 -7.59
C SER A 70 -4.54 4.96 -8.06
N PHE A 71 -4.63 5.85 -9.04
CA PHE A 71 -3.46 6.56 -9.57
C PHE A 71 -2.87 7.54 -8.54
N THR A 72 -3.72 8.26 -7.81
CA THR A 72 -3.28 9.13 -6.71
C THR A 72 -2.57 8.32 -5.64
N CYS A 73 -3.16 7.22 -5.18
CA CYS A 73 -2.54 6.32 -4.20
C CYS A 73 -1.18 5.79 -4.68
N PHE A 74 -1.12 5.32 -5.92
CA PHE A 74 0.12 4.82 -6.53
C PHE A 74 1.22 5.89 -6.54
N ILE A 75 0.91 7.12 -6.97
CA ILE A 75 1.88 8.22 -6.98
C ILE A 75 2.37 8.53 -5.58
N VAL A 76 1.47 8.64 -4.60
CA VAL A 76 1.81 8.98 -3.22
C VAL A 76 2.70 7.90 -2.60
N LEU A 77 2.31 6.63 -2.67
CA LEU A 77 3.11 5.55 -2.10
C LEU A 77 4.47 5.43 -2.80
N THR A 78 4.53 5.59 -4.12
CA THR A 78 5.79 5.57 -4.88
C THR A 78 6.70 6.73 -4.49
N SER A 79 6.14 7.94 -4.34
CA SER A 79 6.92 9.11 -3.97
C SER A 79 7.49 8.99 -2.55
N PHE A 80 6.74 8.48 -1.57
CA PHE A 80 7.27 8.19 -0.24
C PHE A 80 8.28 7.04 -0.24
N ALA A 81 8.05 6.01 -1.04
CA ALA A 81 9.00 4.90 -1.22
C ALA A 81 10.36 5.39 -1.72
N VAL A 82 10.39 6.35 -2.65
CA VAL A 82 11.64 6.93 -3.17
C VAL A 82 12.22 7.99 -2.22
N ALA A 83 11.37 8.83 -1.63
CA ALA A 83 11.79 9.96 -0.78
C ALA A 83 12.22 9.55 0.63
N GLY A 84 11.87 8.35 1.11
CA GLY A 84 12.08 7.99 2.51
C GLY A 84 13.53 8.11 2.99
N ARG A 85 14.53 7.97 2.12
CA ARG A 85 15.96 8.09 2.49
C ARG A 85 16.29 9.51 2.85
N LEU A 86 15.82 10.42 2.01
CA LEU A 86 15.97 11.84 2.20
C LEU A 86 15.26 12.25 3.49
N ILE A 87 14.04 11.76 3.72
CA ILE A 87 13.28 12.02 4.95
C ILE A 87 14.07 11.54 6.18
N PHE A 88 14.50 10.28 6.23
CA PHE A 88 15.27 9.76 7.38
C PHE A 88 16.57 10.53 7.62
N ARG A 89 17.29 10.89 6.56
CA ARG A 89 18.54 11.66 6.67
C ARG A 89 18.32 13.10 7.10
N MET A 90 17.28 13.78 6.61
CA MET A 90 16.97 15.16 6.97
C MET A 90 16.53 15.28 8.43
N PHE A 91 15.75 14.31 8.93
CA PHE A 91 15.24 14.33 10.30
C PHE A 91 16.13 13.57 11.30
N GLY A 92 17.20 12.91 10.85
CA GLY A 92 18.07 12.10 11.72
C GLY A 92 17.36 10.90 12.35
N ILE A 93 16.34 10.36 11.68
CA ILE A 93 15.51 9.25 12.17
C ILE A 93 16.10 7.92 11.71
N THR A 94 16.15 6.95 12.61
CA THR A 94 16.56 5.58 12.29
C THR A 94 15.36 4.75 11.84
N LEU A 95 15.59 3.75 10.99
CA LEU A 95 14.53 2.84 10.54
C LEU A 95 13.77 2.18 11.72
N PRO A 96 14.41 1.67 12.79
CA PRO A 96 13.69 1.12 13.93
C PRO A 96 12.82 2.14 14.66
N ALA A 97 13.27 3.39 14.79
CA ALA A 97 12.46 4.45 15.41
C ALA A 97 11.22 4.75 14.57
N PHE A 98 11.36 4.74 13.24
CA PHE A 98 10.25 4.94 12.33
C PHE A 98 9.26 3.77 12.33
N GLU A 99 9.72 2.53 12.44
CA GLU A 99 8.88 1.34 12.61
C GLU A 99 8.01 1.43 13.88
N ILE A 100 8.59 1.85 15.00
CA ILE A 100 7.85 2.06 16.26
C ILE A 100 6.79 3.14 16.09
N ALA A 101 7.14 4.27 15.47
CA ALA A 101 6.21 5.38 15.23
C ALA A 101 5.07 4.96 14.27
N GLY A 102 5.40 4.26 13.18
CA GLY A 102 4.42 3.75 12.22
C GLY A 102 3.46 2.74 12.86
N GLY A 103 3.98 1.83 13.69
CA GLY A 103 3.18 0.89 14.47
C GLY A 103 2.25 1.58 15.46
N LEU A 104 2.72 2.64 16.13
CA LEU A 104 1.89 3.44 17.04
C LEU A 104 0.76 4.17 16.29
N ILE A 105 1.04 4.72 15.11
CA ILE A 105 0.01 5.34 14.26
C ILE A 105 -1.05 4.31 13.86
N LEU A 106 -0.64 3.11 13.41
CA LEU A 106 -1.58 2.03 13.07
C LEU A 106 -2.42 1.59 14.26
N LEU A 107 -1.82 1.52 15.46
CA LEU A 107 -2.54 1.22 16.69
C LEU A 107 -3.62 2.27 16.99
N LEU A 108 -3.26 3.56 16.89
CA LEU A 108 -4.20 4.66 17.13
C LEU A 108 -5.35 4.65 16.13
N ILE A 109 -5.08 4.37 14.85
CA ILE A 109 -6.12 4.21 13.82
C ILE A 109 -7.04 3.04 14.16
N GLY A 110 -6.48 1.90 14.59
CA GLY A 110 -7.29 0.75 15.02
C GLY A 110 -8.19 1.06 16.21
N ILE A 111 -7.70 1.83 17.18
CA ILE A 111 -8.49 2.28 18.34
C ILE A 111 -9.61 3.24 17.88
N ASP A 112 -9.30 4.21 17.01
CA ASP A 112 -10.29 5.14 16.44
C ASP A 112 -11.40 4.38 15.70
N MET A 113 -11.06 3.32 14.96
CA MET A 113 -12.03 2.44 14.30
C MET A 113 -12.93 1.69 15.29
N LEU A 114 -12.39 1.21 16.43
CA LEU A 114 -13.18 0.53 17.48
C LEU A 114 -14.09 1.48 18.25
N GLU A 115 -13.68 2.73 18.45
CA GLU A 115 -14.49 3.74 19.12
C GLU A 115 -15.69 4.19 18.26
N ALA A 116 -15.76 3.75 16.99
CA ALA A 116 -16.80 4.12 16.03
C ALA A 116 -17.05 5.64 15.98
N ARG A 117 -16.04 6.44 16.32
CA ARG A 117 -16.07 7.87 16.09
C ARG A 117 -16.15 8.02 14.58
N ARG A 118 -17.20 8.70 14.10
CA ARG A 118 -17.25 9.07 12.69
C ARG A 118 -15.98 9.88 12.43
N SER A 119 -15.07 9.30 11.65
CA SER A 119 -13.80 9.94 11.33
C SER A 119 -14.10 11.37 10.85
N PRO A 120 -13.35 12.41 11.25
CA PRO A 120 -13.55 13.79 10.77
C PRO A 120 -13.59 13.89 9.24
N THR A 121 -13.00 12.91 8.55
CA THR A 121 -13.07 12.73 7.09
C THR A 121 -14.51 12.54 6.57
N GLN A 122 -15.42 11.94 7.35
CA GLN A 122 -16.84 11.84 7.04
C GLN A 122 -17.57 13.18 7.23
N GLU A 123 -17.26 13.94 8.27
CA GLU A 123 -17.88 15.25 8.51
C GLU A 123 -17.43 16.30 7.48
N ALA A 124 -16.14 16.34 7.15
CA ALA A 124 -15.63 17.19 6.08
C ALA A 124 -16.24 16.83 4.72
N SER A 125 -16.66 15.58 4.50
CA SER A 125 -17.30 15.16 3.25
C SER A 125 -18.76 15.62 3.11
N GLU A 126 -19.45 15.99 4.20
CA GLU A 126 -20.78 16.61 4.14
C GLU A 126 -20.67 18.12 3.85
N GLU A 127 -19.67 18.80 4.42
CA GLU A 127 -19.45 20.26 4.23
C GLU A 127 -18.70 20.58 2.92
N THR A 128 -17.78 19.72 2.48
CA THR A 128 -16.99 19.92 1.24
C THR A 128 -17.77 19.59 -0.04
N GLN A 129 -18.94 18.93 0.07
CA GLN A 129 -19.81 18.63 -1.07
C GLN A 129 -20.36 19.89 -1.77
N GLU A 130 -20.37 21.03 -1.09
CA GLU A 130 -20.77 22.32 -1.69
C GLU A 130 -19.61 23.04 -2.40
N GLY A 131 -18.35 22.67 -2.15
CA GLY A 131 -17.17 23.40 -2.64
C GLY A 131 -16.21 22.63 -3.56
N ALA A 132 -16.07 21.30 -3.41
CA ALA A 132 -15.18 20.50 -4.25
C ALA A 132 -15.94 19.87 -5.41
N SER A 133 -15.47 20.11 -6.65
CA SER A 133 -16.01 19.44 -7.83
C SER A 133 -16.02 17.92 -7.59
N LYS A 134 -17.14 17.23 -7.86
CA LYS A 134 -17.27 15.77 -7.74
C LYS A 134 -16.20 14.98 -8.53
N GLU A 135 -15.43 15.65 -9.39
CA GLU A 135 -14.26 15.11 -10.09
C GLU A 135 -13.00 14.96 -9.21
N ASP A 136 -12.88 15.69 -8.11
CA ASP A 136 -11.69 15.66 -7.23
C ASP A 136 -11.84 14.70 -6.05
N ALA A 137 -13.03 14.12 -5.88
CA ALA A 137 -13.30 13.07 -4.92
C ALA A 137 -12.38 11.84 -5.09
N GLY A 138 -11.86 11.61 -6.30
CA GLY A 138 -10.83 10.61 -6.56
C GLY A 138 -9.47 10.95 -5.92
N ILE A 139 -9.11 12.22 -5.75
CA ILE A 139 -7.87 12.63 -5.07
C ILE A 139 -8.11 12.69 -3.56
N VAL A 140 -9.10 13.46 -3.12
CA VAL A 140 -9.46 13.64 -1.71
C VAL A 140 -10.95 13.36 -1.52
N PRO A 141 -11.37 12.49 -0.60
CA PRO A 141 -10.55 11.73 0.35
C PRO A 141 -10.08 10.36 -0.18
N LEU A 142 -10.56 9.89 -1.36
CA LEU A 142 -10.36 8.50 -1.81
C LEU A 142 -8.88 8.14 -2.02
N GLY A 143 -8.14 8.95 -2.79
CA GLY A 143 -6.72 8.74 -3.00
C GLY A 143 -5.92 8.99 -1.72
N ILE A 144 -6.12 10.16 -1.11
CA ILE A 144 -5.53 10.61 0.16
C ILE A 144 -6.66 11.20 1.02
N PRO A 145 -6.81 10.82 2.29
CA PRO A 145 -5.98 9.90 3.07
C PRO A 145 -6.48 8.44 3.06
N MET A 146 -7.55 8.09 2.34
CA MET A 146 -8.16 6.76 2.50
C MET A 146 -7.27 5.61 1.99
N LEU A 147 -6.85 5.66 0.72
CA LEU A 147 -6.00 4.60 0.15
C LEU A 147 -4.52 4.79 0.49
N ALA A 148 -3.98 6.00 0.24
CA ALA A 148 -2.63 6.38 0.64
C ALA A 148 -2.64 7.08 2.00
N GLY A 149 -3.13 6.35 3.00
CA GLY A 149 -3.19 6.82 4.37
C GLY A 149 -1.85 6.75 5.10
N PRO A 150 -1.79 7.32 6.31
CA PRO A 150 -0.58 7.32 7.13
C PRO A 150 -0.04 5.92 7.42
N GLY A 151 -0.92 4.91 7.53
CA GLY A 151 -0.53 3.50 7.69
C GLY A 151 0.12 2.88 6.44
N ALA A 152 -0.42 3.15 5.26
CA ALA A 152 0.16 2.68 4.00
C ALA A 152 1.49 3.37 3.70
N ILE A 153 1.58 4.68 3.96
CA ILE A 153 2.80 5.48 3.80
C ILE A 153 3.90 5.01 4.75
N SER A 154 3.61 4.85 6.05
CA SER A 154 4.61 4.38 7.01
C SER A 154 5.14 2.99 6.61
N SER A 155 4.25 2.10 6.20
CA SER A 155 4.61 0.75 5.83
C SER A 155 5.45 0.66 4.56
N VAL A 156 5.16 1.46 3.52
CA VAL A 156 5.98 1.45 2.30
C VAL A 156 7.38 1.97 2.59
N MET A 157 7.51 2.97 3.46
CA MET A 157 8.81 3.49 3.88
C MET A 157 9.61 2.46 4.68
N VAL A 158 8.97 1.72 5.59
CA VAL A 158 9.61 0.62 6.33
C VAL A 158 10.05 -0.49 5.38
N LEU A 159 9.15 -0.94 4.51
CA LEU A 159 9.38 -2.03 3.56
C LEU A 159 10.57 -1.74 2.63
N VAL A 160 10.69 -0.51 2.14
CA VAL A 160 11.83 -0.11 1.29
C VAL A 160 13.10 0.08 2.12
N GLY A 161 12.99 0.63 3.33
CA GLY A 161 14.12 0.78 4.25
C GLY A 161 14.72 -0.56 4.70
N SER A 162 13.89 -1.60 4.81
CA SER A 162 14.28 -2.97 5.16
C SER A 162 14.76 -3.80 3.95
N SER A 163 14.75 -3.24 2.74
CA SER A 163 15.22 -3.92 1.53
C SER A 163 16.76 -4.06 1.54
N PRO A 164 17.33 -5.28 1.37
CA PRO A 164 18.76 -5.52 1.44
C PRO A 164 19.61 -4.77 0.40
N THR A 165 19.02 -4.26 -0.68
CA THR A 165 19.79 -3.80 -1.86
C THR A 165 19.37 -2.42 -2.35
N ALA A 166 18.07 -2.10 -2.34
CA ALA A 166 17.56 -0.88 -2.98
C ALA A 166 18.03 0.44 -2.35
N TRP A 167 18.37 0.43 -1.06
CA TRP A 167 18.77 1.62 -0.30
C TRP A 167 20.26 1.71 0.01
N GLN A 168 20.99 0.60 -0.13
CA GLN A 168 22.45 0.54 0.06
C GLN A 168 23.21 0.91 -1.23
N MET A 169 22.56 0.83 -2.40
CA MET A 169 23.18 1.12 -3.71
C MET A 169 23.03 2.57 -4.19
N LEU A 170 22.24 3.40 -3.50
CA LEU A 170 22.09 4.85 -3.76
C LEU A 170 22.59 5.63 -2.55
#